data_AF-A0A1N6EZY1-F1
#
_entry.id   AF-A0A1N6EZY1-F1
#
_cell.length_a   1.000
_cell.length_b   1.000
_cell.length_c   1.000
_cell.angle_alpha   90.00
_cell.angle_beta   90.00
_cell.angle_gamma   90.00
#
_symmetry.space_group_name_H-M   'P 1'
#
loop_
_entity.id
_entity.type
_entity.pdbx_description
1 polymer ?
#
loop_
_entity_poly.entity_id
_entity_poly.type
_entity_poly.pdbx_seq_one_letter_code
_entity_poly.pdbx_strand_id
1 'polypeptide(L)' 'MVELGLAFALAWAVLALVAGALLIVKRRWLSETITAERQSTVARAGARGPSSIVFLIVGLAFVAMGLFIIVWWASGAF' A
#
# COMPACT_ATOMS: atom_id res chain seq x y z
N MET A 1 27.09 -2.45 13.41
CA MET A 1 26.29 -3.26 12.44
C MET A 1 24.81 -3.32 12.81
N VAL A 2 24.45 -3.51 14.09
CA VAL A 2 23.04 -3.56 14.55
C VAL A 2 22.26 -2.25 14.33
N GLU A 3 22.89 -1.10 14.53
CA GLU A 3 22.24 0.23 14.36
C GLU A 3 21.80 0.53 12.92
N LEU A 4 22.58 0.08 11.92
CA LEU A 4 22.26 0.31 10.51
C LEU A 4 21.03 -0.51 10.07
N GLY A 5 20.90 -1.74 10.59
CA GLY A 5 19.77 -2.63 10.31
C GLY A 5 18.46 -2.10 10.90
N LEU A 6 18.50 -1.56 12.11
CA LEU A 6 17.34 -0.93 12.76
C LEU A 6 16.87 0.32 12.02
N ALA A 7 17.79 1.21 11.64
CA ALA A 7 17.45 2.41 10.88
C ALA A 7 16.88 2.09 9.49
N PHE A 8 17.44 1.09 8.81
CA PHE A 8 16.93 0.60 7.54
C PHE A 8 15.50 0.04 7.67
N ALA A 9 15.25 -0.80 8.67
CA ALA A 9 13.92 -1.36 8.92
C ALA A 9 12.89 -0.25 9.23
N LEU A 10 13.28 0.77 10.00
CA LEU A 10 12.40 1.89 10.33
C LEU A 10 12.02 2.72 9.09
N ALA A 11 13.00 3.00 8.21
CA ALA A 11 12.75 3.70 6.96
C ALA A 11 11.74 2.94 6.07
N TRP A 12 11.87 1.62 5.99
CA TRP A 12 10.92 0.77 5.27
C TRP A 12 9.54 0.72 5.91
N ALA A 13 9.47 0.73 7.25
CA ALA A 13 8.19 0.81 7.95
C ALA A 13 7.46 2.11 7.62
N VAL A 14 8.17 3.25 7.61
CA VAL A 14 7.59 4.54 7.22
C VAL A 14 7.13 4.54 5.77
N LEU A 15 7.95 4.02 4.85
CA LEU A 15 7.56 3.89 3.44
C LEU A 15 6.31 3.02 3.27
N ALA A 16 6.22 1.92 4.01
CA ALA A 16 5.06 1.03 3.96
C ALA A 16 3.78 1.71 4.48
N LEU A 17 3.88 2.47 5.57
CA LEU A 17 2.76 3.26 6.10
C LEU A 17 2.31 4.34 5.11
N VAL A 18 3.25 5.10 4.54
CA VAL A 18 2.94 6.17 3.58
C VAL A 18 2.33 5.60 2.31
N ALA A 19 2.90 4.53 1.76
CA ALA A 19 2.37 3.86 0.57
C ALA A 19 0.98 3.26 0.81
N GLY A 20 0.78 2.58 1.95
CA GLY A 20 -0.51 2.01 2.33
C GLY A 20 -1.58 3.09 2.53
N ALA A 21 -1.26 4.19 3.21
CA ALA A 21 -2.16 5.32 3.39
C ALA A 21 -2.53 5.98 2.06
N LEU A 22 -1.54 6.21 1.18
CA LEU A 22 -1.79 6.75 -0.17
C LEU A 22 -2.71 5.85 -0.98
N LEU A 23 -2.50 4.54 -0.94
CA LEU A 23 -3.38 3.56 -1.60
C LEU A 23 -4.82 3.66 -1.08
N ILE A 24 -5.02 3.78 0.23
CA ILE A 24 -6.36 3.88 0.85
C ILE A 24 -7.06 5.20 0.46
N VAL A 25 -6.33 6.32 0.50
CA VAL A 25 -6.86 7.66 0.18
C VAL A 25 -7.17 7.79 -1.31
N LYS A 26 -6.25 7.33 -2.17
CA LYS A 26 -6.39 7.41 -3.62
C LYS A 26 -7.13 6.22 -4.24
N ARG A 27 -7.64 5.27 -3.44
CA ARG A 27 -8.32 4.06 -3.93
C ARG A 27 -9.44 4.35 -4.93
N ARG A 28 -10.19 5.43 -4.71
CA ARG A 28 -11.36 5.79 -5.51
C ARG A 28 -10.90 6.41 -6.83
N TRP A 29 -9.96 7.35 -6.76
CA TRP A 29 -9.34 7.96 -7.92
C TRP A 29 -8.64 6.94 -8.81
N LEU A 30 -7.83 6.03 -8.24
CA LEU A 30 -7.16 4.95 -9.00
C LEU A 30 -8.16 4.04 -9.71
N SER A 31 -9.24 3.64 -9.03
CA SER A 31 -10.29 2.82 -9.62
C SER A 31 -11.02 3.56 -10.75
N GLU A 32 -11.28 4.86 -10.59
CA GLU A 32 -11.95 5.70 -11.57
C GLU A 32 -11.05 5.95 -12.80
N THR A 33 -9.76 6.23 -12.62
CA THR A 33 -8.78 6.39 -13.71
C THR A 33 -8.59 5.10 -14.52
N ILE A 34 -8.45 3.94 -13.86
CA ILE A 34 -8.35 2.64 -14.54
C ILE A 34 -9.62 2.33 -15.32
N THR A 35 -10.78 2.71 -14.78
CA THR A 35 -12.05 2.57 -15.48
C THR A 35 -12.12 3.50 -16.69
N ALA A 36 -11.67 4.75 -16.54
CA ALA A 36 -11.67 5.76 -17.60
C ALA A 36 -10.74 5.40 -18.76
N GLU A 37 -9.50 4.95 -18.49
CA GLU A 37 -8.56 4.46 -19.52
C GLU A 37 -9.12 3.27 -20.31
N ARG A 38 -9.94 2.43 -19.66
CA ARG A 38 -10.58 1.28 -20.32
C ARG A 38 -11.75 1.71 -21.19
N GLN A 39 -12.52 2.70 -20.78
CA GLN A 39 -13.60 3.26 -21.60
C GLN A 39 -13.04 4.00 -22.82
N SER A 40 -11.90 4.69 -22.69
CA SER A 40 -11.22 5.32 -23.84
C SER A 40 -10.59 4.28 -24.79
N THR A 41 -10.25 3.09 -24.27
CA THR A 41 -9.72 1.98 -25.07
C THR A 41 -10.85 0.99 -25.41
N VAL A 42 -11.66 1.34 -26.42
CA VAL A 42 -12.87 0.62 -26.90
C VAL A 42 -12.67 -0.90 -27.15
N ALA A 43 -11.43 -1.40 -27.19
CA ALA A 43 -11.09 -2.77 -27.56
C ALA A 43 -11.12 -3.84 -26.43
N ARG A 44 -11.38 -3.50 -25.16
CA ARG A 44 -11.29 -4.49 -24.04
C ARG A 44 -12.57 -4.65 -23.22
N ALA A 45 -13.70 -4.79 -23.91
CA ALA A 45 -14.96 -5.26 -23.33
C ALA A 45 -14.78 -6.71 -22.80
N GLY A 46 -14.40 -6.87 -21.53
CA GLY A 46 -14.36 -8.19 -20.90
C GLY A 46 -13.49 -8.32 -19.65
N ALA A 47 -12.52 -7.44 -19.44
CA ALA A 47 -11.65 -7.55 -18.27
C ALA A 47 -12.28 -6.85 -17.05
N ARG A 48 -12.86 -7.64 -16.12
CA ARG A 48 -13.25 -7.19 -14.77
C ARG A 48 -12.06 -6.47 -14.13
N GLY A 49 -12.17 -5.15 -13.95
CA GLY A 49 -11.11 -4.34 -13.37
C GLY A 49 -10.90 -4.66 -11.88
N PRO A 50 -9.70 -4.37 -11.33
CA PRO A 50 -9.49 -4.46 -9.89
C PRO A 50 -10.51 -3.58 -9.17
N SER A 51 -11.33 -4.18 -8.30
CA SER A 51 -12.29 -3.45 -7.48
C SER A 51 -11.55 -2.49 -6.56
N SER A 52 -12.15 -1.33 -6.25
CA SER A 52 -11.64 -0.39 -5.24
C SER A 52 -11.36 -1.06 -3.87
N ILE A 53 -12.03 -2.19 -3.61
CA ILE A 53 -11.80 -3.06 -2.44
C ILE A 53 -10.39 -3.67 -2.45
N VAL A 54 -9.84 -4.06 -3.61
CA VAL A 54 -8.49 -4.64 -3.73
C VAL A 54 -7.43 -3.64 -3.28
N PHE A 55 -7.55 -2.38 -3.72
CA PHE A 55 -6.66 -1.31 -3.28
C PHE A 55 -6.74 -1.04 -1.78
N LEU A 56 -7.95 -1.18 -1.20
CA LEU A 56 -8.14 -1.06 0.25
C LEU A 56 -7.46 -2.21 1.01
N ILE A 57 -7.62 -3.45 0.55
CA ILE A 57 -6.99 -4.64 1.17
C ILE A 57 -5.45 -4.52 1.11
N VAL A 58 -4.91 -4.18 -0.07
CA VAL A 58 -3.46 -4.01 -0.24
C VAL A 58 -2.93 -2.87 0.62
N GLY A 59 -3.63 -1.73 0.64
CA GLY A 59 -3.26 -0.61 1.51
C GLY A 59 -3.28 -0.99 2.99
N LEU A 60 -4.28 -1.75 3.44
CA LEU A 60 -4.36 -2.26 4.82
C LEU A 60 -3.22 -3.22 5.15
N ALA A 61 -2.86 -4.11 4.22
CA ALA A 61 -1.74 -5.04 4.41
C ALA A 61 -0.41 -4.29 4.57
N PHE A 62 -0.19 -3.24 3.78
CA PHE A 62 0.99 -2.38 3.90
C PHE A 62 1.03 -1.63 5.24
N VAL A 63 -0.13 -1.10 5.68
CA VAL A 63 -0.23 -0.43 6.99
C VAL A 63 0.04 -1.42 8.14
N ALA A 64 -0.56 -2.61 8.08
CA ALA A 64 -0.36 -3.65 9.08
C ALA A 64 1.11 -4.10 9.15
N MET A 65 1.76 -4.27 8.00
CA MET A 65 3.19 -4.61 7.93
C MET A 65 4.06 -3.50 8.53
N GLY A 66 3.81 -2.23 8.18
CA GLY A 66 4.55 -1.10 8.75
C GLY A 66 4.39 -0.99 10.27
N LEU A 67 3.16 -1.14 10.77
CA LEU A 67 2.87 -1.18 12.21
C LEU A 67 3.56 -2.36 12.90
N PHE A 68 3.54 -3.54 12.29
CA PHE A 68 4.22 -4.72 12.83
C PHE A 68 5.72 -4.50 12.99
N ILE A 69 6.38 -3.93 11.99
CA ILE A 69 7.82 -3.63 12.05
C ILE A 69 8.13 -2.61 13.16
N ILE A 70 7.28 -1.58 13.32
CA ILE A 70 7.45 -0.58 14.40
C ILE A 70 7.26 -1.22 15.78
N VAL A 71 6.23 -2.04 15.95
CA VAL A 71 5.97 -2.72 17.23
C VAL A 71 7.08 -3.71 17.56
N TRP A 72 7.54 -4.47 16.57
CA TRP A 72 8.66 -5.39 16.75
C TRP A 72 9.94 -4.63 17.13
N TRP A 73 10.27 -3.55 16.42
CA TRP A 73 11.38 -2.67 16.76
C TRP A 73 11.29 -2.16 18.20
N ALA A 74 10.11 -1.64 18.59
CA ALA A 74 9.88 -1.12 19.94
C ALA A 74 10.02 -2.21 21.00
N SER A 75 9.54 -3.44 20.74
CA SER A 75 9.64 -4.56 21.67
C SER A 75 11.07 -5.10 21.83
N GLY A 76 11.91 -4.98 20.81
CA GLY A 76 13.32 -5.38 20.87
C GLY A 76 14.27 -4.31 21.41
N ALA A 77 13.76 -3.11 21.69
CA ALA A 77 14.51 -2.00 22.27
C ALA A 77 14.51 -2.00 23.81
N PHE A 78 13.71 -2.86 24.45
CA PHE A 78 13.65 -3.08 25.91
C PHE A 78 14.24 -4.44 26.28
#